data_AF-A0A1F5GY79-F1
#
_entry.id   AF-A0A1F5GY79-F1
#
_cell.length_a   1.000
_cell.length_b   1.000
_cell.length_c   1.000
_cell.angle_alpha   90.00
_cell.angle_beta   90.00
_cell.angle_gamma   90.00
#
_symmetry.space_group_name_H-M   'P 1'
#
loop_
_entity.id
_entity.type
_entity.pdbx_description
1 polymer ?
#
loop_
_entity_poly.entity_id
_entity_poly.type
_entity_poly.pdbx_seq_one_letter_code
_entity_poly.pdbx_strand_id
1 'polypeptide(L)'
;MKIKNLKLKITLRGFTLIELLIVMGILAILAVVIMMAINPAKRQKQARDATRKSDIGQIANALNSYFSANSLFPVPSGPASISGLTSLRASGDLKIIPFDPVGNEYQYLISSTGNNSEVALYAALEDATSGVGDWVWCWRSASVSVGEITEGGCTP
;
A
#
# COMPACT_ATOMS: atom_id res chain seq x y z
N MET A 1 -3.51 70.27 -35.64
CA MET A 1 -3.64 68.80 -35.60
C MET A 1 -4.49 68.43 -34.39
N LYS A 2 -5.75 67.99 -34.57
CA LYS A 2 -6.69 67.70 -33.46
C LYS A 2 -6.72 66.18 -33.19
N ILE A 3 -6.24 65.78 -32.02
CA ILE A 3 -6.30 64.39 -31.54
C ILE A 3 -7.72 64.18 -30.99
N LYS A 4 -8.48 63.24 -31.58
CA LYS A 4 -9.80 62.83 -31.08
C LYS A 4 -9.60 61.76 -29.99
N ASN A 5 -10.10 62.03 -28.78
CA ASN A 5 -10.17 61.05 -27.69
C ASN A 5 -11.14 59.92 -28.07
N LEU A 6 -10.61 58.75 -28.42
CA LEU A 6 -11.42 57.53 -28.57
C LEU A 6 -11.74 56.97 -27.19
N LYS A 7 -12.98 57.14 -26.73
CA LYS A 7 -13.50 56.43 -25.56
C LYS A 7 -13.79 54.98 -25.95
N LEU A 8 -12.91 54.05 -25.55
CA LEU A 8 -13.18 52.61 -25.65
C LEU A 8 -14.29 52.25 -24.66
N LYS A 9 -15.45 51.85 -25.20
CA LYS A 9 -16.61 51.41 -24.41
C LYS A 9 -16.40 49.94 -24.06
N ILE A 10 -15.92 49.65 -22.85
CA ILE A 10 -15.83 48.28 -22.35
C ILE A 10 -17.26 47.84 -22.00
N THR A 11 -17.85 47.00 -22.83
CA THR A 11 -19.20 46.46 -22.60
C THR A 11 -19.08 45.27 -21.66
N LEU A 12 -19.32 45.47 -20.37
CA LEU A 12 -19.45 44.38 -19.40
C LEU A 12 -20.75 43.63 -19.71
N ARG A 13 -20.64 42.49 -20.39
CA ARG A 13 -21.73 41.51 -20.51
C ARG A 13 -21.79 40.73 -19.21
N GLY A 14 -22.87 40.89 -18.46
CA GLY A 14 -23.14 40.09 -17.26
C GLY A 14 -23.64 38.70 -17.64
N PHE A 15 -23.34 37.72 -16.78
CA PHE A 15 -23.90 36.37 -16.86
C PHE A 15 -25.39 36.43 -16.49
N THR A 16 -26.24 35.71 -17.21
CA THR A 16 -27.65 35.60 -16.82
C THR A 16 -27.79 34.62 -15.65
N LEU A 17 -28.78 34.85 -14.77
CA LEU A 17 -29.09 33.94 -13.66
C LEU A 17 -29.45 32.54 -14.16
N ILE A 18 -30.10 32.45 -15.33
CA ILE A 18 -30.47 31.17 -15.93
C ILE A 18 -29.26 30.41 -16.47
N GLU A 19 -28.27 31.09 -17.03
CA GLU A 19 -27.01 30.44 -17.45
C GLU A 19 -26.28 29.84 -16.25
N LEU A 20 -26.22 30.55 -15.12
CA LEU A 20 -25.58 30.02 -13.91
C LEU A 20 -26.35 28.82 -13.32
N LEU A 21 -27.69 28.88 -13.36
CA LEU A 21 -28.56 27.81 -12.85
C LEU A 21 -28.40 26.51 -13.64
N ILE A 22 -28.37 26.60 -14.97
CA ILE A 22 -28.18 25.42 -15.83
C ILE A 22 -26.79 24.81 -15.62
N VAL A 23 -25.75 25.64 -15.47
CA VAL A 23 -24.37 25.16 -15.26
C VAL A 23 -24.26 24.38 -13.95
N MET A 24 -24.79 24.90 -12.84
CA MET A 24 -24.75 24.20 -11.56
C MET A 24 -25.58 22.90 -11.61
N GLY A 25 -26.68 22.89 -12.36
CA GLY A 25 -27.46 21.67 -12.60
C GLY A 25 -26.67 20.59 -13.34
N ILE A 26 -25.95 20.97 -14.41
CA ILE A 26 -25.10 20.02 -15.17
C ILE A 26 -23.91 19.55 -14.31
N LEU A 27 -23.26 20.44 -13.56
CA LEU A 27 -22.15 20.09 -12.68
C LEU A 27 -22.56 19.09 -11.58
N ALA A 28 -23.75 19.25 -11.00
CA ALA A 28 -24.27 18.31 -10.01
C ALA A 28 -24.46 16.90 -10.59
N ILE A 29 -25.02 16.79 -11.80
CA ILE A 29 -25.22 15.50 -12.47
C ILE A 29 -23.87 14.83 -12.78
N LEU A 30 -22.92 15.59 -13.36
CA LEU A 30 -21.60 15.07 -13.70
C LEU A 30 -20.82 14.59 -12.47
N ALA A 31 -20.92 15.30 -11.34
CA ALA A 31 -20.24 14.93 -10.10
C ALA A 31 -20.68 13.55 -9.58
N VAL A 32 -21.99 13.25 -9.62
CA VAL A 32 -22.53 11.95 -9.19
C VAL A 32 -22.03 10.81 -10.09
N VAL A 33 -22.04 11.01 -11.42
CA VAL A 33 -21.56 10.01 -12.38
C VAL A 33 -20.08 9.68 -12.15
N ILE A 34 -19.26 10.69 -11.89
CA ILE A 34 -17.82 10.51 -11.65
C ILE A 34 -17.58 9.72 -10.35
N MET A 35 -18.33 10.00 -9.28
CA MET A 35 -18.22 9.24 -8.02
C MET A 35 -18.62 7.77 -8.18
N MET A 36 -19.57 7.46 -9.06
CA MET A 36 -19.92 6.06 -9.36
C MET A 36 -18.83 5.38 -10.21
N ALA A 37 -18.18 6.13 -11.10
CA ALA A 37 -17.15 5.61 -12.00
C ALA A 37 -15.83 5.32 -11.28
N ILE A 38 -15.45 6.13 -10.30
CA ILE A 38 -14.25 5.94 -9.49
C ILE A 38 -14.68 5.31 -8.17
N ASN A 39 -14.25 4.10 -7.87
CA ASN A 39 -14.43 3.52 -6.53
C ASN A 39 -13.27 3.98 -5.63
N PRO A 40 -13.40 5.10 -4.87
CA PRO A 40 -12.30 5.65 -4.07
C PRO A 40 -11.86 4.67 -2.98
N ALA A 41 -12.80 3.90 -2.42
CA ALA A 41 -12.50 2.90 -1.42
C ALA A 41 -11.57 1.82 -1.99
N LYS A 42 -11.84 1.33 -3.21
CA LYS A 42 -10.95 0.38 -3.89
C LYS A 42 -9.55 0.97 -4.11
N ARG A 43 -9.47 2.23 -4.56
CA ARG A 43 -8.16 2.90 -4.77
C ARG A 43 -7.36 3.04 -3.48
N GLN A 44 -8.01 3.33 -2.37
CA GLN A 44 -7.34 3.39 -1.06
C GLN A 44 -6.83 2.02 -0.61
N LYS A 45 -7.61 0.94 -0.82
CA LYS A 45 -7.16 -0.43 -0.54
C LYS A 45 -5.91 -0.80 -1.34
N GLN A 46 -5.92 -0.52 -2.65
CA GLN A 46 -4.78 -0.76 -3.53
C GLN A 46 -3.53 0.02 -3.09
N ALA A 47 -3.69 1.26 -2.63
CA ALA A 47 -2.57 2.04 -2.11
C ALA A 47 -1.98 1.42 -0.84
N ARG A 48 -2.82 0.95 0.10
CA ARG A 48 -2.34 0.26 1.31
C ARG A 48 -1.67 -1.07 0.98
N ASP A 49 -2.24 -1.85 0.06
CA ASP A 49 -1.64 -3.11 -0.40
C ASP A 49 -0.29 -2.88 -1.08
N ALA A 50 -0.12 -1.80 -1.84
CA ALA A 50 1.17 -1.43 -2.43
C ALA A 50 2.23 -1.15 -1.34
N THR A 51 1.86 -0.43 -0.27
CA THR A 51 2.72 -0.21 0.89
C THR A 51 3.09 -1.54 1.55
N ARG A 52 2.11 -2.43 1.83
CA ARG A 52 2.37 -3.77 2.40
C ARG A 52 3.37 -4.58 1.58
N LYS A 53 3.20 -4.59 0.26
CA LYS A 53 4.10 -5.30 -0.67
C LYS A 53 5.53 -4.74 -0.61
N SER A 54 5.67 -3.41 -0.52
CA SER A 54 6.96 -2.75 -0.39
C SER A 54 7.63 -3.05 0.95
N ASP A 55 6.87 -3.01 2.04
CA ASP A 55 7.38 -3.28 3.39
C ASP A 55 7.83 -4.73 3.55
N ILE A 56 7.04 -5.69 3.03
CA ILE A 56 7.43 -7.11 2.99
C ILE A 56 8.74 -7.29 2.21
N GLY A 57 8.91 -6.60 1.08
CA GLY A 57 10.16 -6.65 0.30
C GLY A 57 11.37 -6.10 1.07
N GLN A 58 11.19 -5.01 1.82
CA GLN A 58 12.25 -4.44 2.66
C GLN A 58 12.65 -5.39 3.79
N ILE A 59 11.66 -5.98 4.47
CA ILE A 59 11.91 -6.96 5.54
C ILE A 59 12.58 -8.21 4.98
N ALA A 60 12.12 -8.73 3.84
CA ALA A 60 12.72 -9.90 3.18
C ALA A 60 14.21 -9.68 2.87
N ASN A 61 14.57 -8.48 2.39
CA ASN A 61 15.97 -8.14 2.16
C ASN A 61 16.79 -8.13 3.46
N ALA A 62 16.23 -7.58 4.55
CA ALA A 62 16.88 -7.60 5.86
C ALA A 62 17.05 -9.03 6.40
N LEU A 63 16.04 -9.89 6.23
CA LEU A 63 16.10 -11.31 6.60
C LEU A 63 17.20 -12.04 5.81
N ASN A 64 17.31 -11.80 4.50
CA ASN A 64 18.37 -12.38 3.67
C ASN A 64 19.77 -11.89 4.08
N SER A 65 19.90 -10.61 4.43
CA SER A 65 21.16 -10.04 4.96
C SER A 65 21.57 -10.72 6.26
N TYR A 66 20.63 -10.83 7.20
CA TYR A 66 20.85 -11.48 8.49
C TYR A 66 21.24 -12.96 8.32
N PHE A 67 20.55 -13.69 7.44
CA PHE A 67 20.85 -15.08 7.14
C PHE A 67 22.26 -15.22 6.53
N SER A 68 22.66 -14.30 5.65
CA SER A 68 24.00 -14.31 5.05
C SER A 68 25.12 -14.14 6.10
N ALA A 69 24.86 -13.40 7.18
CA ALA A 69 25.82 -13.19 8.26
C ALA A 69 25.81 -14.31 9.32
N ASN A 70 24.65 -14.89 9.62
CA ASN A 70 24.47 -15.80 10.76
C ASN A 70 24.20 -17.27 10.36
N SER A 71 23.97 -17.55 9.08
CA SER A 71 23.56 -18.86 8.54
C SER A 71 22.26 -19.43 9.16
N LEU A 72 21.45 -18.57 9.77
CA LEU A 72 20.18 -18.90 10.42
C LEU A 72 19.28 -17.66 10.43
N PHE A 73 17.97 -17.87 10.34
CA PHE A 73 17.01 -16.78 10.43
C PHE A 73 16.76 -16.37 11.88
N PRO A 74 16.40 -15.09 12.12
CA PRO A 74 16.17 -14.60 13.46
C PRO A 74 14.95 -15.26 14.11
N VAL A 75 15.11 -15.72 15.35
CA VAL A 75 13.99 -16.22 16.17
C VAL A 75 13.34 -15.03 16.87
N PRO A 76 12.01 -14.83 16.73
CA PRO A 76 11.34 -13.74 17.40
C PRO A 76 11.36 -13.94 18.91
N SER A 77 11.80 -12.92 19.65
CA SER A 77 11.73 -12.88 21.10
C SER A 77 10.34 -12.40 21.54
N GLY A 78 9.28 -13.15 21.21
CA GLY A 78 7.90 -12.73 21.45
C GLY A 78 6.90 -13.32 20.45
N PRO A 79 5.84 -12.58 20.06
CA PRO A 79 4.87 -13.07 19.06
C PRO A 79 5.57 -13.42 17.75
N ALA A 80 4.97 -14.35 16.99
CA ALA A 80 5.41 -14.76 15.65
C ALA A 80 5.11 -13.65 14.61
N SER A 81 5.64 -12.46 14.85
CA SER A 81 5.43 -11.25 14.08
C SER A 81 6.74 -10.46 13.95
N ILE A 82 6.74 -9.47 13.05
CA ILE A 82 7.91 -8.64 12.78
C ILE A 82 8.41 -7.88 14.03
N SER A 83 7.53 -7.52 14.96
CA SER A 83 7.91 -6.82 16.20
C SER A 83 8.76 -7.68 17.13
N GLY A 84 8.64 -9.01 17.04
CA GLY A 84 9.48 -9.95 17.78
C GLY A 84 10.91 -10.04 17.24
N LEU A 85 11.20 -9.54 16.04
CA LEU A 85 12.50 -9.64 15.37
C LEU A 85 13.49 -8.56 15.85
N THR A 86 13.71 -8.52 17.16
CA THR A 86 14.61 -7.57 17.84
C THR A 86 16.06 -7.68 17.36
N SER A 87 16.49 -8.87 16.90
CA SER A 87 17.81 -9.12 16.33
C SER A 87 18.06 -8.37 15.02
N LEU A 88 17.06 -8.18 14.15
CA LEU A 88 17.21 -7.39 12.91
C LEU A 88 17.41 -5.90 13.20
N ARG A 89 16.85 -5.41 14.31
CA ARG A 89 17.09 -4.05 14.77
C ARG A 89 18.47 -3.93 15.40
N ALA A 90 18.89 -4.92 16.18
CA ALA A 90 20.19 -4.95 16.84
C ALA A 90 21.36 -5.10 15.86
N SER A 91 21.19 -5.88 14.78
CA SER A 91 22.19 -6.01 13.70
C SER A 91 22.25 -4.78 12.79
N GLY A 92 21.23 -3.92 12.83
CA GLY A 92 21.12 -2.74 11.97
C GLY A 92 20.60 -3.04 10.56
N ASP A 93 20.22 -4.29 10.27
CA ASP A 93 19.64 -4.70 8.98
C ASP A 93 18.28 -4.02 8.73
N LEU A 94 17.56 -3.67 9.79
CA LEU A 94 16.30 -2.95 9.73
C LEU A 94 16.29 -1.73 10.68
N LYS A 95 16.30 -0.53 10.11
CA LYS A 95 16.35 0.73 10.87
C LYS A 95 15.07 1.03 11.64
N ILE A 96 13.91 0.71 11.04
CA ILE A 96 12.58 0.89 11.61
C ILE A 96 11.75 -0.33 11.18
N ILE A 97 11.03 -0.94 12.13
CA ILE A 97 10.07 -2.00 11.81
C ILE A 97 8.85 -1.33 11.17
N PRO A 98 8.52 -1.63 9.91
CA PRO A 98 7.32 -1.10 9.29
C PRO A 98 6.09 -1.77 9.90
N PHE A 99 5.01 -1.02 9.99
CA PHE A 99 3.70 -1.50 10.40
C PHE A 99 2.76 -1.45 9.19
N ASP A 100 1.79 -2.35 9.17
CA ASP A 100 0.71 -2.29 8.20
C ASP A 100 0.06 -0.88 8.26
N PRO A 101 -0.28 -0.25 7.12
CA PRO A 101 -1.06 0.98 7.07
C PRO A 101 -2.34 1.02 7.93
N VAL A 102 -2.92 -0.13 8.30
CA VAL A 102 -4.08 -0.20 9.22
C VAL A 102 -3.71 -0.39 10.70
N GLY A 103 -2.42 -0.46 11.02
CA GLY A 103 -1.89 -0.58 12.39
C GLY A 103 -1.61 -2.00 12.86
N ASN A 104 -1.78 -3.00 12.00
CA ASN A 104 -1.45 -4.40 12.30
C ASN A 104 0.05 -4.67 12.08
N GLU A 105 0.52 -5.78 12.65
CA GLU A 105 1.89 -6.26 12.43
C GLU A 105 1.95 -7.28 11.28
N TYR A 106 3.05 -7.26 10.55
CA TYR A 106 3.38 -8.30 9.58
C TYR A 106 3.62 -9.65 10.28
N GLN A 107 3.05 -10.72 9.72
CA GLN A 107 3.12 -12.07 10.28
C GLN A 107 4.42 -12.75 9.84
N TYR A 108 5.11 -13.38 10.79
CA TYR A 108 6.39 -14.03 10.55
C TYR A 108 6.37 -15.45 11.08
N LEU A 109 6.56 -16.41 10.18
CA LEU A 109 6.62 -17.83 10.47
C LEU A 109 8.04 -18.33 10.28
N ILE A 110 8.50 -19.18 11.18
CA ILE A 110 9.82 -19.81 11.13
C ILE A 110 9.66 -21.33 11.17
N SER A 111 10.42 -22.03 10.34
CA SER A 111 10.47 -23.49 10.41
C SER A 111 11.21 -23.89 11.67
N SER A 112 10.55 -24.64 12.55
CA SER A 112 11.18 -25.27 13.71
C SER A 112 12.00 -26.52 13.34
N THR A 113 11.97 -26.94 12.08
CA THR A 113 12.69 -28.10 11.57
C THR A 113 14.00 -27.64 10.93
N GLY A 114 15.14 -28.01 11.52
CA GLY A 114 16.47 -27.73 10.98
C GLY A 114 16.95 -26.29 11.18
N ASN A 115 17.58 -26.01 12.34
CA ASN A 115 18.34 -24.79 12.67
C ASN A 115 17.71 -23.44 12.25
N ASN A 116 16.38 -23.36 12.13
CA ASN A 116 15.67 -22.17 11.66
C ASN A 116 16.14 -21.70 10.28
N SER A 117 16.27 -22.64 9.35
CA SER A 117 16.83 -22.41 8.00
C SER A 117 15.79 -21.88 7.00
N GLU A 118 14.51 -21.89 7.35
CA GLU A 118 13.42 -21.48 6.47
C GLU A 118 12.40 -20.61 7.21
N VAL A 119 11.89 -19.60 6.52
CA VAL A 119 10.93 -18.62 7.03
C VAL A 119 9.93 -18.19 5.97
N ALA A 120 8.78 -17.74 6.44
CA ALA A 120 7.79 -17.07 5.60
C ALA A 120 7.30 -15.78 6.27
N LEU A 121 7.04 -14.76 5.46
CA LEU A 121 6.57 -13.45 5.87
C LEU A 121 5.34 -13.09 5.05
N TYR A 122 4.26 -12.64 5.70
CA TYR A 122 3.05 -12.26 4.97
C TYR A 122 2.21 -11.17 5.62
N ALA A 123 1.33 -10.60 4.79
CA ALA A 123 0.26 -9.69 5.18
C ALA A 123 -1.03 -10.01 4.42
N ALA A 124 -2.18 -9.84 5.07
CA ALA A 124 -3.48 -9.89 4.40
C ALA A 124 -3.63 -8.75 3.40
N LEU A 125 -4.18 -9.06 2.22
CA LEU A 125 -4.50 -8.09 1.17
C LEU A 125 -5.94 -7.64 1.28
N GLU A 126 -6.18 -6.36 1.04
CA GLU A 126 -7.54 -5.78 1.08
C GLU A 126 -8.26 -5.77 -0.27
N ASP A 127 -7.49 -5.71 -1.37
CA ASP A 127 -7.95 -5.79 -2.76
C ASP A 127 -7.07 -6.80 -3.53
N ALA A 128 -7.25 -8.08 -3.18
CA ALA A 128 -6.57 -9.18 -3.84
C ALA A 128 -6.89 -9.24 -5.34
N THR A 129 -5.87 -9.50 -6.16
CA THR A 129 -6.04 -9.58 -7.61
C THR A 129 -6.78 -10.84 -8.05
N SER A 130 -6.75 -11.88 -7.21
CA SER A 130 -7.40 -13.18 -7.44
C SER A 130 -8.89 -13.21 -7.05
N GLY A 131 -9.45 -12.10 -6.55
CA GLY A 131 -10.87 -11.96 -6.24
C GLY A 131 -11.19 -12.08 -4.75
N VAL A 132 -12.34 -12.68 -4.43
CA VAL A 132 -12.85 -12.77 -3.04
C VAL A 132 -12.20 -13.97 -2.33
N GLY A 133 -11.62 -13.75 -1.15
CA GLY A 133 -11.03 -14.79 -0.32
C GLY A 133 -9.97 -14.23 0.64
N ASP A 134 -9.46 -15.09 1.51
CA ASP A 134 -8.37 -14.75 2.44
C ASP A 134 -7.02 -14.85 1.71
N TRP A 135 -6.72 -13.80 0.95
CA TRP A 135 -5.50 -13.68 0.17
C TRP A 135 -4.46 -12.89 0.94
N VAL A 136 -3.22 -13.39 0.91
CA VAL A 136 -2.07 -12.75 1.52
C VAL A 136 -0.99 -12.52 0.49
N TRP A 137 -0.21 -11.47 0.68
CA TRP A 137 1.07 -11.32 0.00
C TRP A 137 2.12 -12.05 0.83
N CYS A 138 2.70 -13.11 0.27
CA CYS A 138 3.65 -13.97 0.97
C CYS A 138 5.03 -13.91 0.31
N TRP A 139 6.06 -13.81 1.15
CA TRP A 139 7.46 -14.06 0.81
C TRP A 139 7.92 -15.32 1.54
N ARG A 140 8.67 -16.19 0.86
CA ARG A 140 9.24 -17.42 1.43
C ARG A 140 10.73 -17.51 1.15
N SER A 141 11.52 -17.91 2.15
CA SER A 141 12.97 -18.07 1.97
C SER A 141 13.33 -19.36 1.21
N ALA A 142 12.58 -20.45 1.40
CA ALA A 142 12.89 -21.76 0.80
C ALA A 142 12.84 -21.74 -0.74
N SER A 143 11.86 -21.05 -1.32
CA SER A 143 11.67 -20.91 -2.76
C SER A 143 12.11 -19.55 -3.31
N VAL A 144 12.55 -18.63 -2.45
CA VAL A 144 12.82 -17.21 -2.76
C VAL A 144 11.74 -16.65 -3.69
N SER A 145 10.48 -16.89 -3.35
CA SER A 145 9.33 -16.48 -4.15
C SER A 145 8.50 -15.46 -3.41
N VAL A 146 7.93 -14.53 -4.17
CA VAL A 146 7.02 -13.49 -3.68
C VAL A 146 5.77 -13.53 -4.53
N GLY A 147 4.62 -13.62 -3.88
CA GLY A 147 3.36 -13.68 -4.61
C GLY A 147 2.14 -13.60 -3.73
N GLU A 148 1.01 -13.44 -4.41
CA GLU A 148 -0.31 -13.54 -3.82
C GLU A 148 -0.68 -15.02 -3.71
N ILE A 149 -1.00 -15.47 -2.51
CA ILE A 149 -1.43 -16.84 -2.21
C ILE A 149 -2.54 -16.83 -1.17
N THR A 150 -3.20 -17.95 -0.96
CA THR A 150 -4.16 -18.09 0.14
C THR A 150 -3.43 -18.09 1.49
N GLU A 151 -4.05 -17.55 2.54
CA GLU A 151 -3.43 -17.39 3.87
C GLU A 151 -2.78 -18.69 4.39
N GLY A 152 -3.46 -19.83 4.24
CA GLY A 152 -2.95 -21.15 4.65
C GLY A 152 -1.82 -21.72 3.77
N GLY A 153 -1.51 -21.10 2.64
CA GLY A 153 -0.41 -21.50 1.75
C GLY A 153 0.92 -20.85 2.08
N CYS A 154 0.94 -19.81 2.93
CA CYS A 154 2.16 -19.14 3.34
C CYS A 154 2.80 -19.87 4.52
N THR A 155 3.66 -20.83 4.22
CA THR A 155 4.45 -21.56 5.22
C THR A 155 5.93 -21.36 4.92
N PRO A 156 6.83 -21.52 5.91
CA PRO A 156 8.24 -21.74 5.65
C PRO A 156 8.41 -22.81 4.57
#